data_AF-A0A1G6DJL2-F1
#
_entry.id   AF-A0A1G6DJL2-F1
#
_cell.length_a   1.000
_cell.length_b   1.000
_cell.length_c   1.000
_cell.angle_alpha   90.00
_cell.angle_beta   90.00
_cell.angle_gamma   90.00
#
_symmetry.space_group_name_H-M   'P 1'
#
loop_
_entity.id
_entity.type
_entity.pdbx_description
1 polymer ?
#
loop_
_entity_poly.entity_id
_entity_poly.type
_entity_poly.pdbx_seq_one_letter_code
_entity_poly.pdbx_strand_id
1 'polypeptide(L)'
;MTIDVENPIISYARKGSPFQYEKIFFTTIEPYILEFKNCRLDKLTEEDAARCLARIFKKMEVNSVPVLDFFKDVLDGWKAIGSSQFTITSKLASIIAHDIFCCFDKNLYDENGEFAVCDRIYCIVKDGVKDYIICESTVKEGKLSRKHLSPEAEYFAELMKFNEQGKLPTVNDEKY
;
A
#
# COMPACT_ATOMS: atom_id res chain seq x y z
N MET A 1 -6.49 9.42 -1.05
CA MET A 1 -7.20 8.19 -0.65
C MET A 1 -6.93 7.97 0.82
N THR A 2 -7.97 7.86 1.64
CA THR A 2 -7.79 7.60 3.07
C THR A 2 -8.00 6.11 3.35
N ILE A 3 -7.06 5.50 4.07
CA ILE A 3 -7.16 4.11 4.54
C ILE A 3 -8.32 4.01 5.54
N ASP A 4 -9.23 3.08 5.28
CA ASP A 4 -10.30 2.74 6.22
C ASP A 4 -9.74 1.90 7.38
N VAL A 5 -9.38 2.56 8.48
CA VAL A 5 -8.87 1.88 9.69
C VAL A 5 -9.95 1.08 10.43
N GLU A 6 -11.23 1.35 10.16
CA GLU A 6 -12.34 0.57 10.71
C GLU A 6 -12.54 -0.75 9.94
N ASN A 7 -11.85 -0.92 8.80
CA ASN A 7 -11.84 -2.17 8.05
C ASN A 7 -11.55 -3.34 9.00
N PRO A 8 -12.37 -4.41 9.01
CA PRO A 8 -12.22 -5.54 9.93
C PRO A 8 -10.84 -6.20 9.93
N ILE A 9 -10.09 -6.11 8.82
CA ILE A 9 -8.72 -6.62 8.75
C ILE A 9 -7.78 -5.82 9.65
N ILE A 10 -7.92 -4.48 9.68
CA ILE A 10 -7.14 -3.58 10.55
C ILE A 10 -7.72 -3.60 11.97
N SER A 11 -9.01 -3.34 12.14
CA SER A 11 -9.61 -3.11 13.47
C SER A 11 -9.59 -4.36 14.36
N TYR A 12 -9.65 -5.56 13.78
CA TYR A 12 -9.49 -6.83 14.50
C TYR A 12 -8.11 -7.47 14.35
N ALA A 13 -7.12 -6.74 13.81
CA ALA A 13 -5.75 -7.22 13.74
C ALA A 13 -5.25 -7.58 15.14
N ARG A 14 -4.69 -8.78 15.27
CA ARG A 14 -4.17 -9.33 16.52
C ARG A 14 -2.93 -10.18 16.25
N LYS A 15 -1.98 -10.13 17.18
CA LYS A 15 -0.76 -10.94 17.13
C LYS A 15 -1.12 -12.43 17.04
N GLY A 16 -0.44 -13.16 16.15
CA GLY A 16 -0.66 -14.56 15.83
C GLY A 16 -1.76 -14.85 14.81
N SER A 17 -2.42 -13.85 14.22
CA SER A 17 -3.44 -14.04 13.18
C SER A 17 -2.95 -13.54 11.81
N PRO A 18 -3.24 -14.26 10.71
CA PRO A 18 -2.83 -13.83 9.38
C PRO A 18 -3.38 -12.44 9.01
N PHE A 19 -2.51 -11.55 8.55
CA PHE A 19 -2.89 -10.24 8.05
C PHE A 19 -3.17 -10.29 6.55
N GLN A 20 -4.35 -9.86 6.12
CA GLN A 20 -4.83 -10.01 4.73
C GLN A 20 -4.46 -8.80 3.87
N TYR A 21 -3.15 -8.59 3.64
CA TYR A 21 -2.59 -7.45 2.92
C TYR A 21 -3.27 -7.16 1.57
N GLU A 22 -3.34 -8.16 0.69
CA GLU A 22 -3.89 -7.97 -0.66
C GLU A 22 -5.37 -7.58 -0.62
N LYS A 23 -6.14 -8.19 0.30
CA LYS A 23 -7.56 -7.91 0.42
C LYS A 23 -7.83 -6.47 0.85
N ILE A 24 -7.05 -5.94 1.80
CA ILE A 24 -7.18 -4.54 2.17
C ILE A 24 -6.72 -3.62 1.04
N PHE A 25 -5.60 -3.93 0.39
CA PHE A 25 -5.11 -3.16 -0.75
C PHE A 25 -6.15 -3.05 -1.87
N PHE A 26 -6.74 -4.18 -2.30
CA PHE A 26 -7.75 -4.18 -3.35
C PHE A 26 -9.03 -3.44 -2.96
N THR A 27 -9.38 -3.45 -1.67
CA THR A 27 -10.51 -2.64 -1.15
C THR A 27 -10.16 -1.15 -1.21
N THR A 28 -8.95 -0.79 -0.81
CA THR A 28 -8.46 0.60 -0.84
C THR A 28 -8.44 1.17 -2.25
N ILE A 29 -7.98 0.42 -3.25
CA ILE A 29 -7.92 0.86 -4.65
C ILE A 29 -9.20 0.52 -5.46
N GLU A 30 -10.27 0.03 -4.82
CA GLU A 30 -11.51 -0.38 -5.50
C GLU A 30 -12.09 0.70 -6.43
N PRO A 31 -12.11 2.00 -6.07
CA PRO A 31 -12.59 3.05 -6.99
C PRO A 31 -11.87 3.04 -8.34
N TYR A 32 -10.54 2.81 -8.34
CA TYR A 32 -9.74 2.74 -9.56
C TYR A 32 -9.98 1.44 -10.35
N ILE A 33 -10.23 0.33 -9.65
CA ILE A 33 -10.59 -0.94 -10.28
C ILE A 33 -11.92 -0.78 -11.04
N LEU A 34 -12.93 -0.18 -10.38
CA LEU A 34 -14.26 0.04 -10.95
C LEU A 34 -14.25 0.95 -12.19
N GLU A 35 -13.36 1.94 -12.23
CA GLU A 35 -13.16 2.79 -13.41
C GLU A 35 -12.67 2.02 -14.64
N PHE A 36 -11.80 1.01 -14.45
CA PHE A 36 -11.27 0.22 -15.57
C PHE A 36 -12.16 -0.94 -15.97
N LYS A 37 -12.80 -1.55 -14.98
CA LYS A 37 -13.69 -2.69 -15.12
C LYS A 37 -14.82 -2.42 -14.15
N ASN A 38 -16.05 -2.24 -14.63
CA ASN A 38 -17.25 -2.04 -13.79
C ASN A 38 -17.64 -3.34 -13.04
N CYS A 39 -16.68 -3.95 -12.36
CA CYS A 39 -16.72 -5.25 -11.72
C CYS A 39 -15.61 -5.31 -10.66
N ARG A 40 -15.91 -5.89 -9.50
CA ARG A 40 -14.94 -6.06 -8.42
C ARG A 40 -13.84 -7.04 -8.83
N LEU A 41 -12.62 -6.85 -8.30
CA LEU A 41 -11.45 -7.64 -8.69
C LEU A 41 -11.64 -9.14 -8.43
N ASP A 42 -12.30 -9.50 -7.33
CA ASP A 42 -12.58 -10.89 -6.92
C ASP A 42 -13.58 -11.62 -7.85
N LYS A 43 -14.24 -10.88 -8.75
CA LYS A 43 -15.15 -11.41 -9.76
C LYS A 43 -14.52 -11.51 -11.14
N LEU A 44 -13.28 -11.05 -11.31
CA LEU A 44 -12.55 -11.16 -12.56
C LEU A 44 -11.84 -12.52 -12.64
N THR A 45 -11.57 -12.97 -13.86
CA THR A 45 -10.60 -14.05 -14.08
C THR A 45 -9.22 -13.57 -13.66
N GLU A 46 -8.32 -14.50 -13.34
CA GLU A 46 -6.93 -14.18 -12.97
C GLU A 46 -6.26 -13.28 -14.02
N GLU A 47 -6.42 -13.58 -15.32
CA GLU A 47 -5.88 -12.76 -16.40
C GLU A 47 -6.43 -11.33 -16.40
N ASP A 48 -7.75 -11.17 -16.22
CA ASP A 48 -8.39 -9.86 -16.23
C ASP A 48 -8.05 -9.04 -14.99
N ALA A 49 -7.92 -9.69 -13.83
CA ALA A 49 -7.43 -9.07 -12.60
C ALA A 49 -5.99 -8.56 -12.80
N ALA A 50 -5.10 -9.38 -13.38
CA ALA A 50 -3.74 -8.96 -13.67
C ALA A 50 -3.67 -7.82 -14.68
N ARG A 51 -4.51 -7.82 -15.73
CA ARG A 51 -4.59 -6.70 -16.68
C ARG A 51 -5.09 -5.42 -16.00
N CYS A 52 -6.06 -5.53 -15.10
CA CYS A 52 -6.59 -4.39 -14.34
C CYS A 52 -5.50 -3.79 -13.44
N LEU A 53 -4.89 -4.60 -12.59
CA LEU A 53 -3.81 -4.18 -11.68
C LEU A 53 -2.61 -3.62 -12.44
N ALA A 54 -2.20 -4.23 -13.56
CA ALA A 54 -1.12 -3.69 -14.39
C ALA A 54 -1.41 -2.28 -14.93
N ARG A 55 -2.68 -1.94 -15.20
CA ARG A 55 -3.08 -0.58 -15.60
C ARG A 55 -3.04 0.39 -14.43
N ILE A 56 -3.41 -0.06 -13.23
CA ILE A 56 -3.31 0.74 -12.00
C ILE A 56 -1.83 1.02 -11.70
N PHE A 57 -0.96 0.01 -11.75
CA PHE A 57 0.47 0.17 -11.52
C PHE A 57 1.16 1.12 -12.50
N LYS A 58 0.72 1.16 -13.76
CA LYS A 58 1.20 2.17 -14.72
C LYS A 58 0.87 3.61 -14.32
N LYS A 59 -0.14 3.82 -13.49
CA LYS A 59 -0.53 5.12 -12.95
C LYS A 59 -0.03 5.34 -11.53
N MET A 60 0.65 4.36 -10.94
CA MET A 60 1.04 4.41 -9.55
C MET A 60 2.47 4.92 -9.42
N GLU A 61 2.71 5.76 -8.42
CA GLU A 61 4.03 6.22 -8.03
C GLU A 61 4.32 5.78 -6.59
N VAL A 62 5.60 5.58 -6.31
CA VAL A 62 6.18 5.42 -4.98
C VAL A 62 7.27 6.46 -4.82
N ASN A 63 7.22 7.26 -3.76
CA ASN A 63 8.22 8.32 -3.50
C ASN A 63 8.44 9.24 -4.71
N SER A 64 7.35 9.57 -5.42
CA SER A 64 7.36 10.38 -6.66
C SER A 64 8.09 9.75 -7.87
N VAL A 65 8.32 8.44 -7.86
CA VAL A 65 8.87 7.65 -8.97
C VAL A 65 7.80 6.66 -9.45
N PRO A 66 7.62 6.44 -10.77
CA PRO A 66 6.71 5.41 -11.25
C PRO A 66 7.01 4.04 -10.62
N VAL A 67 5.99 3.34 -10.12
CA VAL A 67 6.19 2.11 -9.33
C VAL A 67 6.91 1.01 -10.14
N LEU A 68 6.66 0.96 -11.45
CA LEU A 68 7.29 -0.01 -12.35
C LEU A 68 8.78 0.29 -12.58
N ASP A 69 9.19 1.55 -12.46
CA ASP A 69 10.58 1.97 -12.55
C ASP A 69 11.28 1.75 -11.21
N PHE A 70 10.62 2.08 -10.10
CA PHE A 70 11.15 1.84 -8.76
C PHE A 70 11.47 0.36 -8.51
N PHE A 71 10.58 -0.56 -8.91
CA PHE A 71 10.78 -2.00 -8.78
C PHE A 71 11.41 -2.67 -10.01
N LYS A 72 12.02 -1.91 -10.92
CA LYS A 72 12.48 -2.42 -12.22
C LYS A 72 13.34 -3.68 -12.11
N ASP A 73 14.34 -3.68 -11.24
CA ASP A 73 15.28 -4.80 -11.11
C ASP A 73 14.60 -6.07 -10.56
N VAL A 74 13.66 -5.90 -9.64
CA VAL A 74 12.83 -7.00 -9.10
C VAL A 74 11.97 -7.60 -10.21
N LEU A 75 11.28 -6.74 -10.97
CA LEU A 75 10.42 -7.15 -12.07
C LEU A 75 11.20 -7.84 -13.19
N ASP A 76 12.39 -7.35 -13.52
CA ASP A 76 13.25 -7.94 -14.54
C ASP A 76 13.83 -9.28 -14.07
N GLY A 77 14.18 -9.41 -12.79
CA GLY A 77 14.54 -10.68 -12.17
C GLY A 77 13.44 -11.75 -12.29
N TRP A 78 12.19 -11.39 -11.99
CA TRP A 78 11.07 -12.33 -12.13
C TRP A 78 10.77 -12.72 -13.58
N LYS A 79 10.92 -11.79 -14.53
CA LYS A 79 10.80 -12.07 -15.97
C LYS A 79 11.90 -13.02 -16.43
N ALA A 80 13.13 -12.83 -15.95
CA ALA A 80 14.28 -13.65 -16.33
C ALA A 80 14.11 -15.13 -15.94
N ILE A 81 13.40 -15.42 -14.85
CA ILE A 81 13.08 -16.79 -14.43
C ILE A 81 11.78 -17.34 -15.05
N GLY A 82 11.19 -16.63 -16.02
CA GLY A 82 10.01 -17.09 -16.75
C GLY A 82 8.68 -16.95 -16.01
N SER A 83 8.58 -16.05 -15.01
CA SER A 83 7.31 -15.81 -14.31
C SER A 83 6.23 -15.30 -15.27
N SER A 84 5.00 -15.80 -15.12
CA SER A 84 3.86 -15.31 -15.90
C SER A 84 3.52 -13.86 -15.54
N GLN A 85 2.86 -13.13 -16.44
CA GLN A 85 2.40 -11.76 -16.16
C GLN A 85 1.44 -11.72 -14.95
N PHE A 86 0.57 -12.73 -14.79
CA PHE A 86 -0.30 -12.83 -13.63
C PHE A 86 0.51 -12.91 -12.33
N THR A 87 1.48 -13.81 -12.29
CA THR A 87 2.37 -13.99 -11.13
C THR A 87 3.14 -12.72 -10.80
N ILE A 88 3.70 -12.03 -11.80
CA ILE A 88 4.44 -10.77 -11.62
C ILE A 88 3.53 -9.70 -11.01
N THR A 89 2.33 -9.51 -11.59
CA THR A 89 1.39 -8.50 -11.12
C THR A 89 0.90 -8.80 -9.70
N SER A 90 0.57 -10.06 -9.39
CA SER A 90 0.11 -10.45 -8.05
C SER A 90 1.22 -10.26 -7.01
N LYS A 91 2.46 -10.70 -7.29
CA LYS A 91 3.59 -10.49 -6.38
C LYS A 91 3.88 -9.01 -6.13
N LEU A 92 3.83 -8.17 -7.17
CA LEU A 92 4.00 -6.73 -7.02
C LEU A 92 2.87 -6.13 -6.14
N ALA A 93 1.63 -6.59 -6.32
CA ALA A 93 0.53 -6.19 -5.45
C ALA A 93 0.78 -6.58 -3.99
N SER A 94 1.33 -7.78 -3.73
CA SER A 94 1.67 -8.23 -2.38
C SER A 94 2.75 -7.34 -1.74
N ILE A 95 3.81 -6.97 -2.48
CA ILE A 95 4.87 -6.07 -1.98
C ILE A 95 4.28 -4.70 -1.63
N ILE A 96 3.57 -4.08 -2.56
CA ILE A 96 2.94 -2.77 -2.35
C ILE A 96 1.99 -2.80 -1.15
N ALA A 97 1.16 -3.83 -1.07
CA ALA A 97 0.22 -3.99 0.03
C ALA A 97 0.96 -4.14 1.37
N HIS A 98 2.03 -4.92 1.40
CA HIS A 98 2.87 -5.06 2.58
C HIS A 98 3.45 -3.71 3.01
N ASP A 99 4.09 -2.97 2.10
CA ASP A 99 4.70 -1.68 2.41
C ASP A 99 3.68 -0.68 2.99
N ILE A 100 2.49 -0.60 2.40
CA ILE A 100 1.44 0.33 2.84
C ILE A 100 0.88 -0.08 4.22
N PHE A 101 0.60 -1.37 4.44
CA PHE A 101 -0.20 -1.81 5.57
C PHE A 101 0.60 -2.50 6.70
N CYS A 102 1.92 -2.66 6.57
CA CYS A 102 2.76 -3.29 7.60
C CYS A 102 2.63 -2.62 8.98
N CYS A 103 2.41 -1.31 9.02
CA CYS A 103 2.18 -0.56 10.26
C CYS A 103 0.93 -1.00 11.04
N PHE A 104 -0.04 -1.67 10.40
CA PHE A 104 -1.24 -2.20 11.06
C PHE A 104 -1.12 -3.69 11.42
N ASP A 105 -0.06 -4.38 10.98
CA ASP A 105 0.12 -5.80 11.24
C ASP A 105 0.84 -6.03 12.58
N LYS A 106 0.05 -6.35 13.61
CA LYS A 106 0.55 -6.66 14.97
C LYS A 106 1.49 -7.86 15.06
N ASN A 107 1.63 -8.66 14.00
CA ASN A 107 2.64 -9.70 13.94
C ASN A 107 4.05 -9.14 13.73
N LEU A 108 4.16 -7.95 13.12
CA LEU A 108 5.43 -7.29 12.82
C LEU A 108 5.86 -6.32 13.91
N TYR A 109 5.06 -6.15 14.96
CA TYR A 109 5.39 -5.24 16.05
C TYR A 109 6.57 -5.80 16.84
N ASP A 110 7.52 -4.93 17.17
CA ASP A 110 8.72 -5.30 17.90
C ASP A 110 8.43 -5.66 19.37
N GLU A 111 9.47 -5.92 20.15
CA GLU A 111 9.35 -6.26 21.58
C GLU A 111 8.84 -5.08 22.43
N ASN A 112 8.99 -3.84 21.94
CA ASN A 112 8.53 -2.62 22.59
C ASN A 112 7.08 -2.25 22.21
N GLY A 113 6.52 -2.93 21.20
CA GLY A 113 5.19 -2.65 20.67
C GLY A 113 5.18 -1.59 19.57
N GLU A 114 6.34 -1.22 19.03
CA GLU A 114 6.46 -0.32 17.89
C GLU A 114 6.09 -1.05 16.61
N PHE A 115 5.31 -0.38 15.75
CA PHE A 115 4.85 -0.96 14.49
C PHE A 115 5.95 -0.95 13.42
N ALA A 116 5.84 -1.86 12.45
CA ALA A 116 6.73 -1.87 11.31
C ALA A 116 6.49 -0.66 10.41
N VAL A 117 7.59 -0.08 9.92
CA VAL A 117 7.59 1.09 9.03
C VAL A 117 8.31 0.78 7.72
N CYS A 118 7.98 1.53 6.68
CA CYS A 118 8.61 1.47 5.37
C CYS A 118 8.79 2.89 4.83
N ASP A 119 9.98 3.21 4.32
CA ASP A 119 10.27 4.55 3.76
C ASP A 119 9.68 4.74 2.36
N ARG A 120 8.41 4.37 2.18
CA ARG A 120 7.71 4.37 0.89
C ARG A 120 6.30 4.88 1.03
N ILE A 121 6.00 5.94 0.28
CA ILE A 121 4.66 6.48 0.16
C ILE A 121 4.13 6.32 -1.25
N TYR A 122 2.91 5.81 -1.34
CA TYR A 122 2.29 5.40 -2.59
C TYR A 122 1.13 6.33 -2.96
N CYS A 123 1.02 6.63 -4.25
CA CYS A 123 -0.14 7.33 -4.81
C CYS A 123 -0.54 6.80 -6.17
N ILE A 124 -1.79 7.01 -6.55
CA ILE A 124 -2.26 6.82 -7.92
C ILE A 124 -2.41 8.20 -8.57
N VAL A 125 -1.79 8.37 -9.73
CA VAL A 125 -1.84 9.60 -10.52
C VAL A 125 -3.04 9.54 -11.46
N LYS A 126 -3.94 10.50 -11.31
CA LYS A 126 -5.13 10.66 -12.15
C LYS A 126 -5.24 12.10 -12.61
N ASP A 127 -5.23 12.31 -13.92
CA ASP A 127 -5.37 13.64 -14.55
C ASP A 127 -4.39 14.69 -13.99
N GLY A 128 -3.16 14.26 -13.69
CA GLY A 128 -2.10 15.10 -13.11
C GLY A 128 -2.21 15.31 -11.59
N VAL A 129 -3.24 14.78 -10.94
CA VAL A 129 -3.42 14.83 -9.48
C VAL A 129 -2.90 13.54 -8.85
N LYS A 130 -2.08 13.68 -7.79
CA LYS A 130 -1.60 12.56 -6.98
C LYS A 130 -2.60 12.25 -5.87
N ASP A 131 -3.22 11.09 -5.96
CA ASP A 131 -4.13 10.60 -4.93
C ASP A 131 -3.38 9.62 -4.01
N TYR A 132 -2.79 10.15 -2.93
CA TYR A 132 -1.96 9.39 -2.00
C TYR A 132 -2.77 8.39 -1.18
N ILE A 133 -2.19 7.23 -0.88
CA ILE A 133 -2.77 6.22 0.02
C ILE A 133 -2.22 6.48 1.43
N ILE A 134 -3.04 7.08 2.30
CA ILE A 134 -2.60 7.57 3.62
C ILE A 134 -3.58 7.23 4.74
N CYS A 135 -3.08 7.17 5.97
CA CYS A 135 -3.90 7.13 7.18
C CYS A 135 -4.07 8.54 7.75
N GLU A 136 -5.30 8.91 8.11
CA GLU A 136 -5.63 10.19 8.76
C GLU A 136 -6.46 9.97 10.03
N SER A 137 -6.40 8.76 10.60
CA SER A 137 -7.21 8.40 11.77
C SER A 137 -6.81 9.22 13.00
N THR A 138 -7.79 9.51 13.86
CA THR A 138 -7.57 10.27 15.09
C THR A 138 -7.96 9.44 16.30
N VAL A 139 -7.16 9.51 17.35
CA VAL A 139 -7.45 8.91 18.65
C VAL A 139 -7.78 10.00 19.68
N LYS A 140 -8.40 9.59 20.78
CA LYS A 140 -8.75 10.48 21.90
C LYS A 140 -8.41 9.79 23.21
N GLU A 141 -7.44 10.32 23.94
CA GLU A 141 -7.07 9.81 25.25
C GLU A 141 -8.06 10.26 26.33
N GLY A 142 -9.13 9.51 26.53
CA GLY A 142 -10.12 9.78 27.56
C GLY A 142 -11.18 10.84 27.18
N LYS A 143 -12.13 11.07 28.09
CA LYS A 143 -13.34 11.85 27.76
C LYS A 143 -13.10 13.35 27.55
N LEU A 144 -12.05 13.91 28.15
CA LEU A 144 -11.79 15.37 28.17
C LEU A 144 -10.60 15.82 27.30
N SER A 145 -9.83 14.90 26.70
CA SER A 145 -8.69 15.26 25.86
C SER A 145 -9.10 15.67 24.45
N ARG A 146 -8.25 16.43 23.77
CA ARG A 146 -8.44 16.77 22.35
C ARG A 146 -8.12 15.54 21.49
N LYS A 147 -8.78 15.45 20.33
CA LYS A 147 -8.39 14.47 19.31
C LYS A 147 -7.02 14.83 18.78
N HIS A 148 -6.15 13.84 18.62
CA HIS A 148 -4.88 13.95 17.92
C HIS A 148 -4.78 12.80 16.91
N LEU A 149 -3.79 12.86 16.03
CA LEU A 149 -3.53 11.80 15.08
C LEU A 149 -3.18 10.50 15.83
N SER A 150 -3.61 9.38 15.26
CA SER A 150 -3.08 8.07 15.69
C SER A 150 -1.59 7.97 15.36
N PRO A 151 -0.84 7.10 16.04
CA PRO A 151 0.57 6.85 15.71
C PRO A 151 0.77 6.50 14.23
N GLU A 152 -0.13 5.70 13.63
CA GLU A 152 -0.07 5.36 12.22
C GLU A 152 -0.30 6.59 11.34
N ALA A 153 -1.26 7.46 11.68
CA ALA A 153 -1.48 8.69 10.93
C ALA A 153 -0.33 9.70 11.07
N GLU A 154 0.35 9.76 12.22
CA GLU A 154 1.57 10.55 12.41
C GLU A 154 2.70 10.04 11.50
N TYR A 155 2.87 8.71 11.40
CA TYR A 155 3.82 8.09 10.48
C TYR A 155 3.54 8.44 9.01
N PHE A 156 2.30 8.36 8.55
CA PHE A 156 1.95 8.77 7.17
C PHE A 156 2.17 10.26 6.93
N ALA A 157 1.90 11.12 7.93
CA ALA A 157 2.18 12.56 7.83
C ALA A 157 3.68 12.84 7.73
N GLU A 158 4.52 12.09 8.44
CA GLU A 158 5.97 12.18 8.33
C GLU A 158 6.48 11.72 6.96
N LEU A 159 5.99 10.60 6.44
CA LEU A 159 6.32 10.14 5.09
C LEU A 159 5.98 11.19 4.03
N MET A 160 4.80 11.81 4.12
CA MET A 160 4.41 12.91 3.22
C MET A 160 5.42 14.06 3.28
N LYS A 161 5.79 14.49 4.48
CA LYS A 161 6.78 15.56 4.69
C LYS A 161 8.15 15.18 4.12
N PHE A 162 8.59 13.94 4.28
CA PHE A 162 9.87 13.47 3.72
C PHE A 162 9.83 13.37 2.20
N ASN A 163 8.71 12.94 1.61
CA ASN A 163 8.51 12.92 0.16
C ASN A 163 8.58 14.33 -0.42
N GLU A 164 7.90 15.30 0.20
CA GLU A 164 7.95 16.72 -0.20
C GLU A 164 9.37 17.31 -0.12
N GLN A 165 10.18 16.81 0.80
CA GLN A 165 11.58 17.23 0.98
C GLN A 165 12.57 16.44 0.09
N GLY A 166 12.10 15.47 -0.70
CA GLY A 166 12.96 14.60 -1.51
C GLY A 166 13.90 13.71 -0.67
N LYS A 167 13.50 13.36 0.56
CA LYS A 167 14.30 12.56 1.50
C LYS A 167 14.04 11.06 1.42
N LEU A 168 12.93 10.65 0.79
CA LEU A 168 12.63 9.23 0.64
C LEU A 168 13.44 8.61 -0.51
N PRO A 169 13.80 7.32 -0.42
CA PRO A 169 14.51 6.61 -1.48
C PRO A 169 13.74 6.65 -2.80
N THR A 170 14.46 6.86 -3.90
CA THR A 170 13.89 6.88 -5.27
C THR A 170 14.27 5.65 -6.09
N VAL A 171 15.03 4.74 -5.50
CA VAL A 171 15.43 3.45 -6.06
C VAL A 171 15.14 2.37 -5.03
N ASN A 172 14.81 1.17 -5.50
CA ASN A 172 14.62 0.01 -4.63
C ASN A 172 15.95 -0.73 -4.41
N ASP A 173 16.51 -0.61 -3.20
CA ASP A 173 17.72 -1.34 -2.79
C ASP A 173 17.41 -2.67 -2.09
N GLU A 174 16.12 -3.01 -1.89
CA GLU A 174 15.70 -4.24 -1.23
C GLU A 174 15.68 -5.45 -2.19
N LYS A 175 16.07 -6.60 -1.64
CA LYS A 175 16.05 -7.89 -2.34
C LYS A 175 14.78 -8.67 -1.97
N TYR A 176 13.98 -9.01 -2.98
CA TYR A 176 12.74 -9.79 -2.87
C TYR A 176 12.83 -11.15 -3.56
#